data_AF-A0A8E0ISN1-F1
#
_entry.id   AF-A0A8E0ISN1-F1
#
_cell.length_a   1.000
_cell.length_b   1.000
_cell.length_c   1.000
_cell.angle_alpha   90.00
_cell.angle_beta   90.00
_cell.angle_gamma   90.00
#
_symmetry.space_group_name_H-M   'P 1'
#
loop_
_entity.id
_entity.type
_entity.pdbx_description
1 polymer ?
#
loop_
_entity_poly.entity_id
_entity_poly.type
_entity_poly.pdbx_seq_one_letter_code
_entity_poly.pdbx_strand_id
1 'polypeptide(L)' 'MPYGETRTYAQVAAAVGHPHAFQAVGSAVGKNPVMIAVPCHRVLRKDGGLGGFRGGLPMKRDLLALEQGQRPIF' A
#
# COMPACT_ATOMS: atom_id res chain seq x y z
N MET A 1 -2.57 2.30 -10.03
CA MET A 1 -1.46 3.21 -9.65
C MET A 1 -0.18 2.72 -10.33
N PRO A 2 0.70 3.62 -10.81
CA PRO A 2 1.96 3.24 -11.46
C PRO A 2 2.96 2.52 -10.54
N TYR A 3 4.00 1.93 -11.13
CA TYR A 3 5.11 1.31 -10.41
C TYR A 3 6.01 2.40 -9.78
N GLY A 4 6.48 2.20 -8.55
CA GLY A 4 7.30 3.18 -7.83
C GLY A 4 6.52 4.33 -7.20
N GLU A 5 5.21 4.44 -7.46
CA GLU A 5 4.35 5.45 -6.85
C GLU A 5 3.60 4.89 -5.64
N THR A 6 3.48 5.71 -4.60
CA THR A 6 2.67 5.39 -3.42
C THR A 6 1.45 6.29 -3.33
N ARG A 7 0.40 5.82 -2.66
CA ARG A 7 -0.79 6.61 -2.35
C ARG A 7 -1.20 6.38 -0.91
N THR A 8 -1.84 7.36 -0.30
CA THR A 8 -2.45 7.18 1.03
C THR A 8 -3.81 6.49 0.91
N TYR A 9 -4.26 5.84 1.99
CA TYR A 9 -5.63 5.29 2.05
C TYR A 9 -6.70 6.35 1.72
N ALA A 10 -6.49 7.61 2.13
CA ALA A 10 -7.39 8.72 1.81
C ALA A 10 -7.37 9.09 0.32
N GLN A 11 -6.20 9.11 -0.31
CA GLN A 11 -6.09 9.35 -1.76
C GLN A 11 -6.75 8.24 -2.57
N VAL A 12 -6.62 6.98 -2.15
CA VAL A 12 -7.32 5.86 -2.79
C VAL A 12 -8.83 6.00 -2.61
N ALA A 13 -9.30 6.32 -1.40
CA ALA A 13 -10.72 6.53 -1.12
C ALA A 13 -11.32 7.66 -1.97
N ALA A 14 -10.61 8.79 -2.10
CA ALA A 14 -11.01 9.89 -2.97
C ALA A 14 -11.05 9.50 -4.45
N ALA A 15 -10.04 8.75 -4.93
CA ALA A 15 -9.96 8.30 -6.32
C ALA A 15 -11.08 7.33 -6.73
N VAL A 16 -11.68 6.61 -5.77
CA VAL A 16 -12.83 5.72 -6.01
C VAL A 16 -14.18 6.39 -5.72
N GLY A 17 -14.23 7.72 -5.55
CA GLY A 17 -15.46 8.48 -5.36
C GLY A 17 -16.02 8.48 -3.93
N HIS A 18 -15.28 7.95 -2.95
CA HIS A 18 -15.70 7.89 -1.55
C HIS A 18 -14.63 8.48 -0.61
N PRO A 19 -14.41 9.81 -0.58
CA PRO A 19 -13.30 10.43 0.16
C PRO A 19 -13.22 10.07 1.66
N HIS A 20 -14.36 9.77 2.28
CA HIS A 20 -14.45 9.41 3.71
C HIS A 20 -14.28 7.90 3.99
N ALA A 21 -14.20 7.06 2.96
CA ALA A 21 -14.14 5.60 3.11
C ALA A 21 -12.72 5.03 3.33
N PHE A 22 -11.79 5.82 3.87
CA PHE A 22 -10.38 5.41 4.04
C PHE A 22 -10.20 4.17 4.95
N GLN A 23 -11.07 3.97 5.95
CA GLN A 23 -11.06 2.76 6.79
C GLN A 23 -11.50 1.51 6.01
N ALA A 24 -12.52 1.65 5.14
CA ALA A 24 -12.99 0.57 4.29
C ALA A 24 -11.92 0.18 3.25
N VAL A 25 -11.24 1.16 2.66
CA VAL A 25 -10.08 0.92 1.79
C VAL A 25 -8.98 0.17 2.57
N GLY A 26 -8.66 0.58 3.79
CA GLY A 26 -7.69 -0.13 4.64
C GLY A 26 -8.05 -1.59 4.85
N SER A 27 -9.32 -1.87 5.14
CA SER A 27 -9.84 -3.23 5.30
C SER A 27 -9.75 -4.04 4.00
N ALA A 28 -10.09 -3.44 2.85
CA ALA A 28 -10.00 -4.10 1.54
C ALA A 28 -8.55 -4.42 1.16
N VAL A 29 -7.64 -3.46 1.35
CA VAL A 29 -6.19 -3.62 1.13
C VAL A 29 -5.63 -4.74 2.01
N GLY A 30 -6.02 -4.81 3.28
CA GLY A 30 -5.59 -5.88 4.20
C GLY A 30 -6.13 -7.27 3.82
N LYS A 31 -7.31 -7.33 3.20
CA LYS A 31 -7.94 -8.59 2.76
C LYS A 31 -7.44 -9.09 1.41
N ASN A 32 -6.69 -8.28 0.64
CA ASN A 32 -6.22 -8.63 -0.71
C ASN A 32 -5.54 -10.03 -0.76
N PRO A 33 -6.13 -11.01 -1.47
CA PRO A 33 -5.56 -12.35 -1.60
C PRO A 33 -4.48 -12.42 -2.69
N VAL A 34 -4.44 -11.46 -3.63
CA VAL A 34 -3.50 -11.43 -4.75
C VAL A 34 -2.48 -10.30 -4.53
N MET A 35 -1.59 -10.52 -3.56
CA MET A 35 -0.51 -9.59 -3.23
C MET A 35 0.40 -9.35 -4.45
N ILE A 36 1.09 -8.21 -4.50
CA ILE A 36 2.00 -7.78 -5.59
C ILE A 36 1.28 -7.41 -6.89
N ALA A 37 0.46 -8.31 -7.48
CA ALA A 37 -0.29 -8.02 -8.70
C ALA A 37 -1.34 -6.92 -8.48
N VAL A 38 -2.05 -6.97 -7.36
CA VAL A 38 -2.74 -5.82 -6.80
C VAL A 38 -1.78 -5.16 -5.79
N PRO A 39 -1.25 -3.96 -6.07
CA PRO A 39 -0.12 -3.39 -5.34
C PRO A 39 -0.54 -2.79 -3.99
N CYS A 40 -1.06 -3.60 -3.08
CA CYS A 40 -1.50 -3.20 -1.76
C CYS A 40 -0.35 -2.69 -0.87
N HIS A 41 0.91 -3.07 -1.16
CA HIS A 41 2.11 -2.55 -0.50
C HIS A 41 2.39 -1.09 -0.83
N ARG A 42 1.82 -0.53 -1.92
CA ARG A 42 1.95 0.89 -2.28
C ARG A 42 0.96 1.81 -1.57
N VAL A 43 0.02 1.27 -0.79
CA VAL A 43 -0.95 2.07 -0.03
C VAL A 43 -0.44 2.32 1.40
N LEU A 44 -0.24 3.58 1.76
CA LEU A 44 0.37 4.01 3.02
C LEU A 44 -0.60 4.81 3.90
N ARG A 45 -0.24 5.03 5.16
CA ARG A 45 -0.93 5.98 6.04
C ARG A 45 -0.54 7.41 5.67
N LYS A 46 -1.42 8.38 6.00
CA LYS A 46 -1.18 9.80 5.73
C LYS A 46 -0.04 10.41 6.53
N ASP A 47 0.36 9.77 7.64
CA ASP A 47 1.42 10.21 8.54
C ASP A 47 2.81 9.65 8.16
N GLY A 48 2.94 9.07 6.97
CA GLY A 48 4.17 8.43 6.50
C GLY A 48 4.36 7.00 7.02
N GLY A 49 3.47 6.50 7.88
CA GLY A 49 3.52 5.11 8.34
C GLY A 49 3.14 4.12 7.24
N LEU A 50 3.71 2.92 7.29
CA LEU A 50 3.42 1.87 6.30
C LEU A 50 1.96 1.39 6.35
N GLY A 51 1.32 1.39 7.51
CA GLY A 51 0.02 0.73 7.68
C GLY A 51 0.12 -0.79 7.59
N GLY A 52 -1.03 -1.47 7.63
CA GLY A 52 -1.08 -2.94 7.63
C GLY A 52 -0.66 -3.56 6.29
N PHE A 53 -0.12 -4.77 6.36
CA PHE A 53 0.18 -5.60 5.19
C PHE A 53 0.04 -7.07 5.54
N ARG A 54 -0.69 -7.83 4.70
CA ARG A 54 -0.94 -9.26 4.93
C ARG A 54 0.36 -10.08 4.98
N GLY A 55 1.33 -9.77 4.12
CA GLY A 55 2.64 -10.42 4.10
C GLY A 55 3.63 -9.95 5.18
N GLY A 56 3.17 -9.12 6.13
CA GLY A 56 4.04 -8.52 7.17
C GLY A 56 4.78 -7.25 6.72
N LEU A 57 5.11 -6.40 7.70
CA LEU A 57 5.78 -5.12 7.42
C LEU A 57 7.17 -5.26 6.78
N PRO A 58 8.00 -6.27 7.07
CA PRO A 58 9.28 -6.47 6.38
C PRO A 58 9.10 -6.60 4.86
N MET A 59 8.25 -7.52 4.42
CA MET A 59 7.97 -7.73 2.99
C MET A 59 7.43 -6.45 2.32
N LYS A 60 6.56 -5.69 3.01
CA LYS A 60 6.09 -4.40 2.47
C LYS A 60 7.22 -3.41 2.26
N ARG A 61 8.19 -3.33 3.19
CA ARG A 61 9.38 -2.48 3.06
C ARG A 61 10.26 -2.93 1.90
N ASP A 62 10.50 -4.23 1.79
CA ASP A 62 11.36 -4.78 0.73
C ASP A 62 10.77 -4.55 -0.65
N LEU A 63 9.45 -4.73 -0.81
CA LEU A 63 8.76 -4.43 -2.05
C LEU A 63 8.83 -2.93 -2.38
N LEU A 64 8.62 -2.05 -1.42
CA LEU A 64 8.76 -0.60 -1.64
C LEU A 64 10.19 -0.23 -2.02
N ALA A 65 11.19 -0.78 -1.33
CA ALA A 65 12.61 -0.55 -1.62
C ALA A 65 12.97 -1.02 -3.04
N LEU A 66 12.55 -2.23 -3.41
CA LEU A 66 12.71 -2.78 -4.75
C LEU A 66 12.17 -1.83 -5.83
N GLU A 67 10.98 -1.27 -5.61
CA GLU A 67 10.35 -0.34 -6.56
C GLU A 67 11.03 1.03 -6.63
N GLN A 68 11.77 1.43 -5.59
CA GLN A 68 12.61 2.62 -5.58
C GLN A 68 14.02 2.37 -6.12
N GLY A 69 14.28 1.17 -6.68
CA GLY A 69 15.63 0.78 -7.14
C GLY A 69 16.63 0.59 -6.00
N GLN A 70 16.15 0.52 -4.75
CA GLN A 70 16.98 0.20 -3.59
C GLN A 70 17.12 -1.31 -3.49
N ARG A 71 18.32 -1.77 -3.18
CA ARG A 71 18.61 -3.20 -3.03
C ARG A 71 17.99 -3.68 -1.70
N PRO A 72 16.98 -4.57 -1.70
CA PRO A 72 16.38 -5.04 -0.46
C PRO A 72 17.39 -5.82 0.36
N ILE A 73 17.30 -5.72 1.69
CA ILE A 73 18.21 -6.39 2.62
C ILE A 73 17.56 -7.72 3.01
N PHE A 74 17.67 -8.71 2.11
CA PHE A 74 17.24 -10.09 2.38
C PHE A 74 18.27 -10.83 3.24
#